data_AF-A0A0G4F4D6-F1
#
_entry.id   AF-A0A0G4F4D6-F1
#
_cell.length_a   1.000
_cell.length_b   1.000
_cell.length_c   1.000
_cell.angle_alpha   90.00
_cell.angle_beta   90.00
_cell.angle_gamma   90.00
#
_symmetry.space_group_name_H-M   'P 1'
#
loop_
_entity.id
_entity.type
_entity.pdbx_description
1 polymer ?
#
loop_
_entity_poly.entity_id
_entity_poly.type
_entity_poly.pdbx_seq_one_letter_code
_entity_poly.pdbx_strand_id
1 'polypeptide(L)'
;MFGKYPLLVTTIVFGLAAAAFIFILVTSEPGKRTSKAVATSVVVIAFVSYVLMWRGYGIEMVGERPFYYARYFDWALTTPLLILDLGLVSGTPLREMLYPIGFDVLMIAAGYLAGYQEEGARWYLFALGCFFMLPVAHALMTTFQDFAEESTRKSVDADVKEQSKLLCTMLLVLWSLYPVVWVASEGLMVMSVYWEVISYAWLDFISKAVFGFIVLTVDADVKEQSKLLCTMLLVLWSLYPVVWVASEGLMVMSVYWEVISYAWLDFISKAVFGFIVLSGSSADTL
;
A
#
# COMPACT_ATOMS: atom_id res chain seq x y z
N MET A 1 13.06 22.74 5.40
CA MET A 1 12.70 21.99 4.16
C MET A 1 12.80 20.49 4.44
N PHE A 2 12.01 19.99 5.39
CA PHE A 2 12.09 18.60 5.86
C PHE A 2 11.34 17.67 4.90
N GLY A 3 11.82 16.45 4.65
CA GLY A 3 11.11 15.44 3.85
C GLY A 3 11.06 15.65 2.31
N LYS A 4 11.58 16.76 1.76
CA LYS A 4 11.44 17.09 0.33
C LYS A 4 12.05 16.04 -0.62
N TYR A 5 13.22 15.48 -0.30
CA TYR A 5 13.87 14.48 -1.15
C TYR A 5 13.12 13.13 -1.14
N PRO A 6 12.76 12.55 0.02
CA PRO A 6 11.87 11.39 0.05
C PRO A 6 10.58 11.60 -0.74
N LEU A 7 9.89 12.73 -0.56
CA LEU A 7 8.65 13.02 -1.30
C LEU A 7 8.88 13.08 -2.82
N LEU A 8 9.99 13.65 -3.29
CA LEU A 8 10.34 13.65 -4.71
C LEU A 8 10.53 12.24 -5.24
N VAL A 9 11.31 11.41 -4.53
CA VAL A 9 11.56 10.02 -4.93
C VAL A 9 10.24 9.25 -4.98
N THR A 10 9.41 9.35 -3.95
CA THR A 10 8.09 8.70 -3.90
C THR A 10 7.17 9.19 -5.01
N THR A 11 7.19 10.48 -5.33
CA THR A 11 6.44 11.06 -6.46
C THR A 11 6.85 10.43 -7.79
N ILE A 12 8.15 10.29 -8.04
CA ILE A 12 8.66 9.66 -9.28
C ILE A 12 8.22 8.20 -9.34
N VAL A 13 8.36 7.46 -8.25
CA VAL A 13 7.98 6.04 -8.16
C VAL A 13 6.48 5.85 -8.42
N PHE A 14 5.62 6.62 -7.75
CA PHE A 14 4.18 6.56 -7.98
C PHE A 14 3.79 7.08 -9.37
N GLY A 15 4.52 8.02 -9.94
CA GLY A 15 4.29 8.50 -11.31
C GLY A 15 4.56 7.41 -12.36
N LEU A 16 5.65 6.66 -12.20
CA LEU A 16 5.95 5.50 -13.05
C LEU A 16 4.91 4.39 -12.88
N ALA A 17 4.51 4.10 -11.63
CA ALA A 17 3.45 3.13 -11.35
C ALA A 17 2.11 3.56 -11.97
N ALA A 18 1.71 4.82 -11.79
CA ALA A 18 0.47 5.37 -12.36
C ALA A 18 0.46 5.26 -13.89
N ALA A 19 1.58 5.60 -14.55
CA ALA A 19 1.70 5.46 -16.00
C ALA A 19 1.54 3.99 -16.46
N ALA A 20 2.16 3.05 -15.75
CA ALA A 20 2.03 1.62 -16.03
C ALA A 20 0.59 1.12 -15.84
N PHE A 21 -0.06 1.49 -14.73
CA PHE A 21 -1.45 1.10 -14.43
C PHE A 21 -2.43 1.66 -15.45
N ILE A 22 -2.28 2.94 -15.82
CA ILE A 22 -3.09 3.56 -16.87
C ILE A 22 -2.89 2.81 -18.19
N PHE A 23 -1.65 2.51 -18.57
CA PHE A 23 -1.36 1.75 -19.80
C PHE A 23 -2.04 0.36 -19.79
N ILE A 24 -1.93 -0.39 -18.70
CA ILE A 24 -2.60 -1.70 -18.54
C ILE A 24 -4.12 -1.55 -18.63
N LEU A 25 -4.70 -0.53 -18.00
CA LEU A 25 -6.14 -0.29 -18.01
C LEU A 25 -6.66 0.02 -19.43
N VAL A 26 -6.01 0.93 -20.16
CA VAL A 26 -6.49 1.35 -21.50
C VAL A 26 -6.32 0.25 -22.55
N THR A 27 -5.35 -0.64 -22.36
CA THR A 27 -5.09 -1.79 -23.24
C THR A 27 -5.91 -3.03 -22.89
N SER A 28 -6.52 -3.08 -21.70
CA SER A 28 -7.35 -4.22 -21.27
C SER A 28 -8.71 -4.26 -21.97
N GLU A 29 -9.25 -5.47 -22.17
CA GLU A 29 -10.59 -5.67 -22.71
C GLU A 29 -11.68 -5.06 -21.82
N PRO A 30 -12.75 -4.45 -22.38
CA PRO A 30 -13.78 -3.75 -21.60
C PRO A 30 -14.38 -4.54 -20.43
N GLY A 31 -14.59 -5.86 -20.59
CA GLY A 31 -15.18 -6.72 -19.56
C GLY A 31 -14.30 -6.98 -18.33
N LYS A 32 -12.99 -6.69 -18.41
CA LYS A 32 -12.00 -6.93 -17.34
C LYS A 32 -11.47 -5.63 -16.72
N ARG A 33 -12.14 -4.49 -16.95
CA ARG A 33 -11.63 -3.17 -16.55
C ARG A 33 -11.98 -2.76 -15.12
N THR A 34 -12.98 -3.35 -14.48
CA THR A 34 -13.51 -2.83 -13.20
C THR A 34 -12.45 -2.83 -12.10
N SER A 35 -11.89 -3.99 -11.73
CA SER A 35 -10.84 -4.07 -10.71
C SER A 35 -9.58 -3.32 -11.13
N LYS A 36 -9.25 -3.34 -12.43
CA LYS A 36 -8.11 -2.58 -12.97
C LYS A 36 -8.29 -1.07 -12.82
N ALA A 37 -9.51 -0.57 -12.99
CA ALA A 37 -9.83 0.85 -12.86
C ALA A 37 -9.78 1.30 -11.39
N VAL A 38 -10.25 0.47 -10.46
CA VAL A 38 -10.18 0.74 -9.02
C VAL A 38 -8.72 0.77 -8.56
N ALA A 39 -7.93 -0.26 -8.86
CA ALA A 39 -6.51 -0.31 -8.54
C ALA A 39 -5.71 0.85 -9.19
N THR A 40 -6.02 1.21 -10.44
CA THR A 40 -5.41 2.37 -11.12
C THR A 40 -5.77 3.67 -10.40
N SER A 41 -7.03 3.83 -9.97
CA SER A 41 -7.47 5.03 -9.25
C SER A 41 -6.70 5.20 -7.94
N VAL A 42 -6.49 4.11 -7.19
CA VAL A 42 -5.69 4.11 -5.96
C VAL A 42 -4.28 4.65 -6.20
N VAL A 43 -3.58 4.14 -7.21
CA VAL A 43 -2.20 4.54 -7.54
C VAL A 43 -2.14 5.99 -8.05
N VAL A 44 -3.11 6.40 -8.87
CA VAL A 44 -3.18 7.78 -9.40
C VAL A 44 -3.48 8.79 -8.29
N ILE A 45 -4.39 8.49 -7.36
CA ILE A 45 -4.68 9.37 -6.21
C ILE A 45 -3.43 9.54 -5.35
N ALA A 46 -2.73 8.44 -5.05
CA ALA A 46 -1.49 8.50 -4.29
C ALA A 46 -0.40 9.31 -5.02
N PHE A 47 -0.22 9.11 -6.33
CA PHE A 47 0.68 9.94 -7.13
C PHE A 47 0.37 11.44 -6.97
N VAL A 48 -0.90 11.83 -7.12
CA VAL A 48 -1.32 13.23 -6.96
C VAL A 48 -1.03 13.75 -5.54
N SER A 49 -1.34 12.96 -4.50
CA SER A 49 -1.04 13.31 -3.11
C SER A 49 0.45 13.55 -2.87
N TYR A 50 1.32 12.67 -3.36
CA TYR A 50 2.77 12.81 -3.25
C TYR A 50 3.30 14.02 -4.03
N VAL A 51 2.75 14.34 -5.21
CA VAL A 51 3.05 15.58 -5.92
C VAL A 51 2.70 16.80 -5.06
N LEU A 52 1.50 16.83 -4.47
CA LEU A 52 1.04 17.95 -3.64
C LEU A 52 1.96 18.16 -2.44
N MET A 53 2.24 17.09 -1.68
CA MET A 53 3.15 17.14 -0.53
C MET A 53 4.57 17.55 -0.93
N TRP A 54 5.11 17.02 -2.04
CA TRP A 54 6.42 17.42 -2.55
C TRP A 54 6.49 18.91 -2.90
N ARG A 55 5.41 19.46 -3.45
CA ARG A 55 5.26 20.88 -3.80
C ARG A 55 4.98 21.77 -2.58
N GLY A 56 4.78 21.19 -1.40
CA GLY A 56 4.54 21.90 -0.15
C GLY A 56 3.06 22.19 0.13
N TYR A 57 2.14 21.66 -0.68
CA TYR A 57 0.70 21.71 -0.41
C TYR A 57 0.30 20.57 0.51
N GLY A 58 -0.79 20.73 1.26
CA GLY A 58 -1.25 19.64 2.12
C GLY A 58 -0.43 19.48 3.41
N ILE A 59 0.26 20.54 3.83
CA ILE A 59 1.14 20.57 5.00
C ILE A 59 0.76 21.79 5.85
N GLU A 60 0.53 21.58 7.14
CA GLU A 60 0.37 22.63 8.15
C GLU A 60 1.38 22.44 9.27
N MET A 61 1.60 23.48 10.08
CA MET A 61 2.41 23.36 11.29
C MET A 61 1.46 23.07 12.46
N VAL A 62 1.69 21.95 13.15
CA VAL A 62 1.03 21.62 14.42
C VAL A 62 2.12 21.73 15.48
N GLY A 63 2.05 22.79 16.31
CA GLY A 63 3.18 23.28 17.09
C GLY A 63 4.39 23.59 16.20
N GLU A 64 5.54 23.03 16.54
CA GLU A 64 6.80 23.20 15.79
C GLU A 64 7.04 22.10 14.74
N ARG A 65 6.07 21.19 14.52
CA ARG A 65 6.22 20.05 13.61
C ARG A 65 5.34 20.20 12.36
N PRO A 66 5.92 20.02 11.15
CA PRO A 66 5.13 19.85 9.93
C PRO A 66 4.22 18.62 10.00
N PHE A 67 2.92 18.84 9.78
CA PHE A 67 1.85 17.85 9.72
C PHE A 67 1.31 17.77 8.29
N TYR A 68 1.46 16.60 7.65
CA TYR A 68 1.12 16.40 6.23
C TYR A 68 -0.32 15.92 6.09
N TYR A 69 -1.30 16.80 6.29
CA TYR A 69 -2.70 16.43 6.21
C TYR A 69 -3.15 15.86 4.85
N ALA A 70 -2.44 16.17 3.75
CA ALA A 70 -2.73 15.58 2.43
C ALA A 70 -2.70 14.04 2.42
N ARG A 71 -1.88 13.41 3.27
CA ARG A 71 -1.86 11.93 3.36
C ARG A 71 -3.18 11.37 3.88
N TYR A 72 -3.85 12.08 4.79
CA TYR A 72 -5.13 11.65 5.32
C TYR A 72 -6.24 11.80 4.28
N PHE A 73 -6.17 12.82 3.43
CA PHE A 73 -7.07 12.94 2.28
C PHE A 73 -6.84 11.85 1.23
N ASP A 74 -5.59 11.50 0.95
CA ASP A 74 -5.25 10.33 0.13
C ASP A 74 -5.88 9.07 0.74
N TRP A 75 -5.58 8.77 2.00
CA TRP A 75 -6.06 7.55 2.65
C TRP A 75 -7.59 7.50 2.70
N ALA A 76 -8.27 8.60 3.03
CA ALA A 76 -9.74 8.66 3.05
C ALA A 76 -10.38 8.29 1.70
N LEU A 77 -9.65 8.41 0.59
CA LEU A 77 -10.08 8.00 -0.75
C LEU A 77 -9.53 6.61 -1.12
N THR A 78 -8.27 6.32 -0.82
CA THR A 78 -7.60 5.11 -1.28
C THR A 78 -7.87 3.89 -0.43
N THR A 79 -8.04 4.01 0.89
CA THR A 79 -8.33 2.85 1.76
C THR A 79 -9.73 2.27 1.50
N PRO A 80 -10.80 3.06 1.24
CA PRO A 80 -12.07 2.50 0.79
C PRO A 80 -11.98 1.79 -0.57
N LEU A 81 -11.17 2.32 -1.49
CA LEU A 81 -10.96 1.71 -2.81
C LEU A 81 -10.16 0.40 -2.71
N LEU A 82 -9.20 0.29 -1.78
CA LEU A 82 -8.50 -0.96 -1.50
C LEU A 82 -9.45 -2.03 -0.94
N ILE A 83 -10.39 -1.64 -0.08
CA ILE A 83 -11.45 -2.55 0.42
C ILE A 83 -12.38 -2.96 -0.73
N LEU A 84 -12.70 -2.04 -1.65
CA LEU A 84 -13.47 -2.34 -2.85
C LEU A 84 -12.74 -3.33 -3.77
N ASP A 85 -11.44 -3.15 -4.01
CA ASP A 85 -10.62 -4.10 -4.77
C ASP A 85 -10.67 -5.50 -4.16
N LEU A 86 -10.53 -5.62 -2.83
CA LEU A 86 -10.65 -6.91 -2.15
C LEU A 86 -12.02 -7.55 -2.39
N GLY A 87 -13.10 -6.79 -2.27
CA GLY A 87 -14.43 -7.34 -2.50
C GLY A 87 -14.69 -7.73 -3.96
N LEU A 88 -14.10 -7.01 -4.91
CA LEU A 88 -14.13 -7.40 -6.33
C LEU A 88 -13.37 -8.72 -6.55
N VAL A 89 -12.21 -8.90 -5.90
CA VAL A 89 -11.41 -10.13 -6.00
C VAL A 89 -12.12 -11.31 -5.31
N SER A 90 -12.67 -11.13 -4.11
CA SER A 90 -13.34 -12.21 -3.37
C SER A 90 -14.76 -12.52 -3.87
N GLY A 91 -15.33 -11.67 -4.72
CA GLY A 91 -16.75 -11.75 -5.11
C GLY A 91 -17.71 -11.30 -4.00
N THR A 92 -17.23 -10.50 -3.04
CA THR A 92 -18.05 -9.99 -1.94
C THR A 92 -19.02 -8.91 -2.45
N PRO A 93 -20.32 -9.04 -2.15
CA PRO A 93 -21.31 -8.06 -2.62
C PRO A 93 -21.15 -6.72 -1.89
N LEU A 94 -21.42 -5.62 -2.59
CA LEU A 94 -21.22 -4.25 -2.09
C LEU A 94 -21.83 -4.00 -0.71
N ARG A 95 -23.02 -4.56 -0.42
CA ARG A 95 -23.68 -4.40 0.88
C ARG A 95 -22.81 -4.84 2.07
N GLU A 96 -21.98 -5.87 1.89
CA GLU A 96 -21.10 -6.40 2.93
C GLU A 96 -19.81 -5.56 3.04
N MET A 97 -19.45 -4.84 1.97
CA MET A 97 -18.33 -3.91 1.95
C MET A 97 -18.67 -2.55 2.58
N LEU A 98 -19.94 -2.14 2.60
CA LEU A 98 -20.34 -0.82 3.11
C LEU A 98 -19.95 -0.62 4.59
N TYR A 99 -20.08 -1.67 5.41
CA TYR A 99 -19.71 -1.63 6.82
C TYR A 99 -18.21 -1.41 7.03
N PRO A 100 -17.28 -2.24 6.51
CA PRO A 100 -15.85 -1.98 6.67
C PRO A 100 -15.42 -0.67 6.00
N ILE A 101 -16.00 -0.26 4.87
CA ILE A 101 -15.72 1.06 4.24
C ILE A 101 -16.11 2.21 5.19
N GLY A 102 -17.28 2.14 5.82
CA GLY A 102 -17.73 3.19 6.74
C GLY A 102 -16.79 3.34 7.94
N PHE A 103 -16.38 2.21 8.54
CA PHE A 103 -15.43 2.21 9.65
C PHE A 103 -14.02 2.62 9.24
N ASP A 104 -13.60 2.30 8.02
CA ASP A 104 -12.33 2.74 7.46
C ASP A 104 -12.26 4.27 7.32
N VAL A 105 -13.30 4.90 6.77
CA VAL A 105 -13.35 6.38 6.69
C VAL A 105 -13.34 7.02 8.09
N LEU A 106 -14.05 6.44 9.05
CA LEU A 106 -14.04 6.91 10.44
C LEU A 106 -12.66 6.75 11.10
N MET A 107 -11.95 5.65 10.82
CA MET A 107 -10.59 5.41 11.26
C MET A 107 -9.64 6.50 10.74
N ILE A 108 -9.69 6.81 9.44
CA ILE A 108 -8.85 7.86 8.84
C ILE A 108 -9.21 9.24 9.40
N ALA A 109 -10.49 9.56 9.56
CA ALA A 109 -10.94 10.83 10.15
C ALA A 109 -10.46 11.00 11.60
N ALA A 110 -10.55 9.94 12.41
CA ALA A 110 -10.06 9.95 13.79
C ALA A 110 -8.53 10.12 13.84
N GLY A 111 -7.78 9.44 12.96
CA GLY A 111 -6.33 9.61 12.83
C GLY A 111 -5.92 11.02 12.42
N TYR A 112 -6.61 11.61 11.44
CA TYR A 112 -6.40 13.00 11.03
C TYR A 112 -6.60 13.97 12.19
N LEU A 113 -7.74 13.84 12.88
CA LEU A 113 -8.05 14.71 14.03
C LEU A 113 -7.01 14.51 15.13
N ALA A 114 -6.59 13.28 15.41
CA ALA A 114 -5.55 12.98 16.41
C ALA A 114 -4.22 13.67 16.06
N GLY A 115 -3.77 13.55 14.81
CA GLY A 115 -2.51 14.15 14.34
C GLY A 115 -2.54 15.67 14.35
N TYR A 116 -3.73 16.27 14.20
CA TYR A 116 -3.92 17.72 14.22
C TYR A 116 -3.96 18.35 15.62
N GLN A 117 -4.13 17.56 16.70
CA GLN A 117 -4.17 18.11 18.06
C GLN A 117 -2.77 18.30 18.65
N GLU A 118 -2.53 19.40 19.35
CA GLU A 118 -1.31 19.65 20.14
C GLU A 118 -1.36 19.05 21.56
N GLU A 119 -2.54 19.06 22.20
CA GLU A 119 -2.71 18.63 23.60
C GLU A 119 -3.92 17.69 23.81
N GLY A 120 -3.84 16.85 24.85
CA GLY A 120 -4.95 16.14 25.51
C GLY A 120 -5.76 15.15 24.66
N ALA A 121 -6.51 15.64 23.67
CA ALA A 121 -7.45 14.88 22.86
C ALA A 121 -6.77 13.90 21.88
N ARG A 122 -5.50 14.13 21.53
CA ARG A 122 -4.72 13.31 20.58
C ARG A 122 -4.85 11.82 20.82
N TRP A 123 -4.58 11.37 22.05
CA TRP A 123 -4.54 9.94 22.38
C TRP A 123 -5.93 9.30 22.42
N TYR A 124 -6.96 10.05 22.82
CA TYR A 124 -8.34 9.57 22.77
C TYR A 124 -8.82 9.39 21.32
N LEU A 125 -8.50 10.34 20.44
CA LEU A 125 -8.82 10.26 19.01
C LEU A 125 -8.04 9.15 18.31
N PHE A 126 -6.75 8.97 18.65
CA PHE A 126 -5.95 7.85 18.15
C PHE A 126 -6.53 6.50 18.60
N ALA A 127 -6.87 6.35 19.89
CA ALA A 127 -7.50 5.14 20.40
C ALA A 127 -8.85 4.87 19.72
N LEU A 128 -9.62 5.92 19.43
CA LEU A 128 -10.86 5.82 18.66
C LEU A 128 -10.62 5.35 17.22
N GLY A 129 -9.58 5.84 16.55
CA GLY A 129 -9.15 5.34 15.24
C GLY A 129 -8.78 3.86 15.26
N CYS A 130 -7.97 3.43 16.24
CA CYS A 130 -7.64 2.02 16.45
C CYS A 130 -8.88 1.16 16.73
N PHE A 131 -9.87 1.69 17.46
CA PHE A 131 -11.14 1.01 17.68
C PHE A 131 -11.93 0.82 16.37
N PHE A 132 -11.98 1.85 15.51
CA PHE A 132 -12.61 1.77 14.20
C PHE A 132 -11.88 0.83 13.22
N MET A 133 -10.58 0.58 13.43
CA MET A 133 -9.84 -0.42 12.67
C MET A 133 -10.30 -1.86 12.96
N LEU A 134 -10.90 -2.16 14.12
CA LEU A 134 -11.30 -3.53 14.49
C LEU A 134 -12.36 -4.14 13.55
N PRO A 135 -13.47 -3.42 13.22
CA PRO A 135 -14.40 -3.81 12.16
C PRO A 135 -13.76 -4.11 10.80
N VAL A 136 -12.79 -3.29 10.39
CA VAL A 136 -12.07 -3.45 9.13
C VAL A 136 -11.22 -4.73 9.18
N ALA A 137 -10.43 -4.90 10.23
CA ALA A 137 -9.60 -6.08 10.45
C ALA A 137 -10.44 -7.36 10.49
N HIS A 138 -11.62 -7.32 11.13
CA HIS A 138 -12.56 -8.43 11.11
C HIS A 138 -12.96 -8.79 9.68
N ALA A 139 -13.38 -7.81 8.86
CA ALA A 139 -13.75 -8.07 7.47
C ALA A 139 -12.61 -8.69 6.64
N LEU A 140 -11.37 -8.23 6.84
CA LEU A 140 -10.16 -8.80 6.21
C LEU A 140 -9.92 -10.25 6.61
N MET A 141 -10.14 -10.59 7.88
CA MET A 141 -9.90 -11.94 8.42
C MET A 141 -11.01 -12.93 8.12
N THR A 142 -12.27 -12.47 8.00
CA THR A 142 -13.44 -13.34 7.90
C THR A 142 -14.26 -13.05 6.65
N THR A 143 -14.93 -11.89 6.56
CA THR A 143 -15.91 -11.58 5.52
C THR A 143 -15.38 -11.84 4.10
N PHE A 144 -14.22 -11.30 3.75
CA PHE A 144 -13.66 -11.52 2.40
C PHE A 144 -13.20 -12.96 2.17
N GLN A 145 -12.81 -13.67 3.22
CA GLN A 145 -12.39 -15.08 3.14
C GLN A 145 -13.60 -15.99 2.90
N ASP A 146 -14.69 -15.79 3.63
CA ASP A 146 -15.92 -16.58 3.50
C ASP A 146 -16.52 -16.47 2.08
N PHE A 147 -16.55 -15.24 1.54
CA PHE A 147 -17.02 -15.00 0.17
C PHE A 147 -16.05 -15.55 -0.88
N ALA A 148 -14.74 -15.44 -0.68
CA ALA A 148 -13.77 -16.04 -1.60
C ALA A 148 -13.89 -17.57 -1.63
N GLU A 149 -14.14 -18.22 -0.48
CA GLU A 149 -14.42 -19.65 -0.41
C GLU A 149 -15.70 -20.03 -1.16
N GLU A 150 -16.76 -19.24 -1.01
CA GLU A 150 -18.01 -19.47 -1.75
C GLU A 150 -17.83 -19.30 -3.26
N SER A 151 -17.14 -18.24 -3.69
CA SER A 151 -16.82 -17.97 -5.09
C SER A 151 -15.99 -19.09 -5.71
N THR A 152 -15.00 -19.60 -4.98
CA THR A 152 -14.15 -20.73 -5.41
C THR A 152 -14.97 -22.02 -5.56
N ARG A 153 -15.96 -22.28 -4.69
CA ARG A 153 -16.85 -23.45 -4.82
C ARG A 153 -17.78 -23.37 -6.03
N LYS A 154 -18.15 -22.17 -6.46
CA LYS A 154 -19.10 -21.93 -7.56
C LYS A 154 -18.43 -21.78 -8.93
N SER A 155 -17.14 -21.52 -8.97
CA SER A 155 -16.35 -21.33 -10.20
C SER A 155 -15.33 -22.45 -10.37
N VAL A 156 -14.76 -22.58 -11.58
CA VAL A 156 -13.65 -23.52 -11.85
C VAL A 156 -12.30 -22.89 -11.46
N ASP A 157 -12.27 -21.60 -11.12
CA ASP A 157 -11.05 -20.86 -10.74
C ASP A 157 -10.68 -21.13 -9.28
N ALA A 158 -9.81 -22.11 -9.09
CA ALA A 158 -9.27 -22.50 -7.78
C ALA A 158 -8.47 -21.38 -7.08
N ASP A 159 -8.06 -20.34 -7.81
CA ASP A 159 -7.08 -19.35 -7.35
C ASP A 159 -7.67 -18.16 -6.59
N VAL A 160 -8.99 -17.93 -6.66
CA VAL A 160 -9.65 -16.77 -6.02
C VAL A 160 -9.44 -16.76 -4.50
N LYS A 161 -9.54 -17.92 -3.86
CA LYS A 161 -9.32 -18.05 -2.41
C LYS A 161 -7.89 -17.70 -2.01
N GLU A 162 -6.89 -18.23 -2.72
CA GLU A 162 -5.49 -18.00 -2.37
C GLU A 162 -5.11 -16.53 -2.57
N GLN A 163 -5.56 -15.93 -3.67
CA GLN A 163 -5.33 -14.51 -3.96
C GLN A 163 -6.02 -13.60 -2.95
N SER A 164 -7.29 -13.85 -2.61
CA SER A 164 -8.01 -13.08 -1.58
C SER A 164 -7.30 -13.17 -0.23
N LYS A 165 -6.86 -14.37 0.17
CA LYS A 165 -6.13 -14.59 1.42
C LYS A 165 -4.81 -13.81 1.44
N LEU A 166 -4.04 -13.86 0.36
CA LEU A 166 -2.81 -13.08 0.22
C LEU A 166 -3.08 -11.59 0.41
N LEU A 167 -3.97 -11.03 -0.41
CA LEU A 167 -4.23 -9.59 -0.44
C LEU A 167 -4.76 -9.09 0.91
N CYS A 168 -5.68 -9.82 1.53
CA CYS A 168 -6.19 -9.51 2.86
C CYS A 168 -5.10 -9.58 3.94
N THR A 169 -4.26 -10.63 3.92
CA THR A 169 -3.14 -10.77 4.87
C THR A 169 -2.13 -9.64 4.70
N MET A 170 -1.83 -9.28 3.46
CA MET A 170 -0.91 -8.21 3.14
C MET A 170 -1.40 -6.86 3.70
N LEU A 171 -2.67 -6.50 3.44
CA LEU A 171 -3.24 -5.26 3.98
C LEU A 171 -3.38 -5.31 5.50
N LEU A 172 -3.78 -6.43 6.10
CA LEU A 172 -3.87 -6.55 7.56
C LEU A 172 -2.52 -6.27 8.24
N VAL A 173 -1.45 -6.88 7.72
CA VAL A 173 -0.09 -6.66 8.24
C VAL A 173 0.35 -5.21 8.00
N LEU A 174 0.24 -4.69 6.78
CA LEU A 174 0.70 -3.34 6.46
C LEU A 174 -0.09 -2.27 7.23
N TRP A 175 -1.41 -2.39 7.31
CA TRP A 175 -2.28 -1.42 7.98
C TRP A 175 -2.02 -1.41 9.49
N SER A 176 -1.59 -2.52 10.09
CA SER A 176 -1.15 -2.56 11.50
C SER A 176 0.13 -1.76 11.76
N LEU A 177 0.95 -1.49 10.74
CA LEU A 177 2.19 -0.72 10.87
C LEU A 177 1.95 0.80 10.79
N TYR A 178 0.89 1.27 10.11
CA TYR A 178 0.54 2.70 10.06
C TYR A 178 0.35 3.32 11.46
N PRO A 179 -0.42 2.73 12.40
CA PRO A 179 -0.55 3.28 13.75
C PRO A 179 0.77 3.21 14.53
N VAL A 180 1.65 2.25 14.25
CA VAL A 180 2.99 2.19 14.86
C VAL A 180 3.85 3.37 14.41
N VAL A 181 3.86 3.66 13.11
CA VAL A 181 4.54 4.85 12.57
C VAL A 181 3.92 6.11 13.18
N TRP A 182 2.58 6.18 13.23
CA TRP A 182 1.85 7.31 13.80
C TRP A 182 2.24 7.57 15.26
N VAL A 183 2.31 6.53 16.10
CA VAL A 183 2.73 6.64 17.51
C VAL A 183 4.13 7.19 17.62
N ALA A 184 5.06 6.75 16.77
CA ALA A 184 6.44 7.22 16.80
C ALA A 184 6.59 8.65 16.25
N SER A 185 5.79 9.04 15.26
CA SER A 185 5.90 10.32 14.55
C SER A 185 4.99 11.41 15.13
N GLU A 186 3.68 11.30 14.92
CA GLU A 186 2.69 12.32 15.28
C GLU A 186 2.30 12.22 16.76
N GLY A 187 2.31 11.00 17.32
CA GLY A 187 2.01 10.71 18.71
C GLY A 187 3.06 11.21 19.68
N LEU A 188 4.20 10.52 19.74
CA LEU A 188 5.29 10.73 20.69
C LEU A 188 6.35 11.72 20.19
N MET A 189 6.34 12.09 18.90
CA MET A 189 7.33 12.99 18.28
C MET A 189 8.78 12.53 18.40
N VAL A 190 9.04 11.23 18.58
CA VAL A 190 10.39 10.67 18.69
C VAL A 190 11.02 10.39 17.32
N MET A 191 10.20 10.22 16.28
CA MET A 191 10.64 10.03 14.90
C MET A 191 10.75 11.39 14.18
N SER A 192 11.84 11.61 13.45
CA SER A 192 11.98 12.83 12.64
C SER A 192 10.98 12.84 11.46
N VAL A 193 10.59 14.03 10.99
CA VAL A 193 9.71 14.18 9.82
C VAL A 193 10.28 13.48 8.57
N TYR A 194 11.61 13.45 8.43
CA TYR A 194 12.25 12.77 7.32
C TYR A 194 11.98 11.25 7.35
N TRP A 195 12.11 10.61 8.51
CA TRP A 195 11.85 9.18 8.67
C TRP A 195 10.36 8.85 8.60
N GLU A 196 9.50 9.69 9.15
CA GLU A 196 8.04 9.57 9.03
C GLU A 196 7.61 9.50 7.56
N VAL A 197 8.09 10.43 6.72
CA VAL A 197 7.78 10.47 5.29
C VAL A 197 8.28 9.22 4.57
N ILE A 198 9.49 8.74 4.88
CA ILE A 198 10.01 7.49 4.30
C ILE A 198 9.14 6.30 4.71
N SER A 199 8.77 6.20 5.99
CA SER A 199 7.96 5.09 6.50
C SER A 199 6.57 5.05 5.86
N TYR A 200 5.88 6.18 5.74
CA TYR A 200 4.58 6.19 5.06
C TYR A 200 4.70 5.95 3.56
N ALA A 201 5.73 6.50 2.88
CA ALA A 201 6.00 6.17 1.48
C ALA A 201 6.23 4.66 1.27
N TRP A 202 6.89 4.00 2.23
CA TRP A 202 7.09 2.55 2.30
C TRP A 202 5.78 1.80 2.32
N LEU A 203 4.95 2.13 3.30
CA LEU A 203 3.68 1.46 3.50
C LEU A 203 2.73 1.73 2.33
N ASP A 204 2.69 2.96 1.81
CA ASP A 204 1.86 3.34 0.68
C ASP A 204 2.27 2.61 -0.58
N PHE A 205 3.56 2.55 -0.91
CA PHE A 205 4.03 1.89 -2.13
C PHE A 205 3.62 0.42 -2.17
N ILE A 206 3.75 -0.30 -1.06
CA ILE A 206 3.37 -1.71 -1.02
C ILE A 206 1.86 -1.89 -0.98
N SER A 207 1.16 -1.16 -0.11
CA SER A 207 -0.29 -1.27 0.03
C SER A 207 -1.07 -0.79 -1.20
N LYS A 208 -0.45 -0.03 -2.10
CA LYS A 208 -1.09 0.53 -3.29
C LYS A 208 -0.52 -0.02 -4.59
N ALA A 209 0.77 0.18 -4.86
CA ALA A 209 1.37 -0.21 -6.14
C ALA A 209 1.61 -1.72 -6.20
N VAL A 210 2.26 -2.32 -5.18
CA VAL A 210 2.49 -3.79 -5.16
C VAL A 210 1.15 -4.53 -5.04
N PHE A 211 0.28 -4.10 -4.13
CA PHE A 211 -1.09 -4.61 -4.01
C PHE A 211 -1.82 -4.56 -5.36
N GLY A 212 -1.83 -3.38 -5.99
CA GLY A 212 -2.52 -3.16 -7.25
C GLY A 212 -1.97 -4.02 -8.38
N PHE A 213 -0.64 -4.23 -8.47
CA PHE A 213 -0.06 -5.10 -9.49
C PHE A 213 -0.55 -6.55 -9.33
N ILE A 214 -0.68 -7.05 -8.10
CA ILE A 214 -1.24 -8.37 -7.83
C ILE A 214 -2.71 -8.42 -8.28
N VAL A 215 -3.50 -7.38 -7.97
CA VAL A 215 -4.91 -7.26 -8.42
C VAL A 215 -5.02 -7.24 -9.95
N LEU A 216 -4.13 -6.52 -10.64
CA LEU A 216 -4.12 -6.45 -12.11
C LEU A 216 -3.86 -7.81 -12.76
N THR A 217 -3.23 -8.73 -12.04
CA THR A 217 -2.85 -10.07 -12.52
C THR A 217 -3.81 -11.18 -12.12
N VAL A 218 -4.94 -10.85 -11.48
CA VAL A 218 -5.96 -11.84 -11.08
C VAL A 218 -6.47 -12.67 -12.26
N ASP A 219 -6.52 -12.09 -13.46
CA ASP A 219 -6.89 -12.78 -14.70
C ASP A 219 -5.74 -13.55 -15.39
N ALA A 220 -4.51 -13.50 -14.85
CA ALA A 220 -3.33 -14.15 -15.42
C ALA A 220 -3.11 -15.54 -14.80
N ASP A 221 -2.65 -16.50 -15.59
CA ASP A 221 -2.31 -17.86 -15.13
C ASP A 221 -1.35 -17.76 -13.92
N VAL A 222 -1.52 -18.58 -12.88
CA VAL A 222 -0.63 -18.63 -11.69
C VAL A 222 0.84 -18.78 -12.10
N LYS A 223 1.13 -19.49 -13.19
CA LYS A 223 2.49 -19.57 -13.76
C LYS A 223 2.98 -18.22 -14.30
N GLU A 224 2.08 -17.42 -14.86
CA GLU A 224 2.34 -16.06 -15.32
C GLU A 224 2.48 -15.08 -14.14
N GLN A 225 1.72 -15.26 -13.06
CA GLN A 225 1.91 -14.53 -11.80
C GLN A 225 3.27 -14.83 -11.16
N SER A 226 3.66 -16.11 -11.07
CA SER A 226 4.99 -16.53 -10.60
C SER A 226 6.11 -15.97 -11.48
N LYS A 227 5.94 -15.95 -12.81
CA LYS A 227 6.87 -15.30 -13.74
C LYS A 227 6.94 -13.78 -13.55
N LEU A 228 5.81 -13.12 -13.33
CA LEU A 228 5.78 -11.68 -13.09
C LEU A 228 6.47 -11.34 -11.77
N LEU A 229 6.21 -12.08 -10.69
CA LEU A 229 6.88 -11.91 -9.41
C LEU A 229 8.39 -12.19 -9.54
N CYS A 230 8.79 -13.23 -10.27
CA CYS A 230 10.17 -13.48 -10.64
C CYS A 230 10.77 -12.31 -11.45
N THR A 231 10.00 -11.72 -12.37
CA THR A 231 10.43 -10.57 -13.17
C THR A 231 10.59 -9.32 -12.31
N MET A 232 9.67 -9.08 -11.37
CA MET A 232 9.76 -8.01 -10.38
C MET A 232 11.00 -8.19 -9.50
N LEU A 233 11.29 -9.43 -9.07
CA LEU A 233 12.53 -9.77 -8.36
C LEU A 233 13.77 -9.50 -9.20
N LEU A 234 13.79 -9.90 -10.47
CA LEU A 234 14.90 -9.65 -11.38
C LEU A 234 15.12 -8.16 -11.61
N VAL A 235 14.04 -7.39 -11.76
CA VAL A 235 14.10 -5.92 -11.88
C VAL A 235 14.64 -5.32 -10.58
N LEU A 236 14.13 -5.72 -9.42
CA LEU A 236 14.62 -5.25 -8.11
C LEU A 236 16.10 -5.61 -7.91
N TRP A 237 16.51 -6.81 -8.29
CA TRP A 237 17.91 -7.25 -8.24
C TRP A 237 18.79 -6.45 -9.21
N SER A 238 18.25 -6.05 -10.37
CA SER A 238 18.98 -5.19 -11.33
C SER A 238 19.21 -3.76 -10.83
N LEU A 239 18.43 -3.30 -9.85
CA LEU A 239 18.62 -2.00 -9.21
C LEU A 239 19.78 -2.01 -8.20
N TYR A 240 20.19 -3.17 -7.67
CA TYR A 240 21.34 -3.25 -6.74
C TYR A 240 22.64 -2.76 -7.41
N PRO A 241 23.03 -3.22 -8.61
CA PRO A 241 24.18 -2.66 -9.33
C PRO A 241 24.07 -1.16 -9.60
N VAL A 242 22.87 -0.62 -9.82
CA VAL A 242 22.68 0.83 -10.05
C VAL A 242 22.95 1.62 -8.78
N VAL A 243 22.41 1.16 -7.65
CA VAL A 243 22.68 1.73 -6.32
C VAL A 243 24.17 1.62 -6.00
N TRP A 244 24.81 0.48 -6.29
CA TRP A 244 26.23 0.26 -6.11
C TRP A 244 27.10 1.18 -6.98
N VAL A 245 26.78 1.34 -8.27
CA VAL A 245 27.51 2.26 -9.15
C VAL A 245 27.32 3.71 -8.68
N ALA A 246 26.14 4.08 -8.18
CA ALA A 246 25.91 5.41 -7.65
C ALA A 246 26.65 5.68 -6.32
N SER A 247 26.77 4.69 -5.42
CA SER A 247 27.52 4.82 -4.16
C SER A 247 29.01 4.65 -4.33
N GLU A 248 29.46 3.49 -4.81
CA GLU A 248 30.87 3.09 -4.80
C GLU A 248 31.56 3.38 -6.14
N GLY A 249 30.84 3.24 -7.26
CA GLY A 249 31.43 3.43 -8.59
C GLY A 249 31.69 4.91 -8.93
N LEU A 250 30.68 5.75 -8.72
CA LEU A 250 30.67 7.17 -9.08
C LEU A 250 30.78 8.10 -7.86
N MET A 251 30.57 7.58 -6.64
CA MET A 251 30.56 8.37 -5.39
C MET A 251 29.64 9.59 -5.44
N VAL A 252 28.51 9.47 -6.15
CA VAL A 252 27.49 10.53 -6.27
C VAL A 252 26.39 10.39 -5.22
N MET A 253 26.36 9.27 -4.50
CA MET A 253 25.40 8.98 -3.44
C MET A 253 26.10 8.91 -2.09
N SER A 254 25.55 9.58 -1.07
CA SER A 254 26.11 9.49 0.28
C SER A 254 25.82 8.14 0.92
N VAL A 255 26.67 7.72 1.86
CA VAL A 255 26.50 6.48 2.66
C VAL A 255 25.10 6.39 3.29
N TYR A 256 24.53 7.53 3.68
CA TYR A 256 23.18 7.59 4.22
C TYR A 256 22.11 7.16 3.19
N TRP A 257 22.22 7.65 1.95
CA TRP A 257 21.31 7.30 0.86
C TRP A 257 21.53 5.90 0.32
N GLU A 258 22.77 5.41 0.39
CA GLU A 258 23.11 4.02 0.08
C GLU A 258 22.39 3.04 0.99
N VAL A 259 22.51 3.24 2.31
CA VAL A 259 21.88 2.37 3.31
C VAL A 259 20.37 2.37 3.15
N ILE A 260 19.76 3.53 2.92
CA ILE A 260 18.32 3.63 2.66
C ILE A 260 17.98 2.83 1.39
N SER A 261 18.67 3.05 0.28
CA SER A 261 18.38 2.41 -1.00
C SER A 261 18.50 0.88 -0.92
N TYR A 262 19.54 0.35 -0.27
CA TYR A 262 19.68 -1.09 -0.07
C TYR A 262 18.66 -1.65 0.92
N ALA A 263 18.36 -0.96 2.02
CA ALA A 263 17.29 -1.39 2.93
C ALA A 263 15.96 -1.48 2.20
N TRP A 264 15.72 -0.55 1.26
CA TRP A 264 14.53 -0.58 0.42
C TRP A 264 14.50 -1.80 -0.50
N LEU A 265 15.58 -2.02 -1.24
CA LEU A 265 15.71 -3.14 -2.18
C LEU A 265 15.65 -4.50 -1.48
N ASP A 266 16.30 -4.64 -0.32
CA ASP A 266 16.34 -5.87 0.47
C ASP A 266 14.98 -6.26 0.98
N PHE A 267 14.20 -5.30 1.48
CA PHE A 267 12.88 -5.62 1.98
C PHE A 267 11.93 -6.00 0.85
N ILE A 268 11.86 -5.20 -0.23
CA ILE A 268 10.93 -5.49 -1.34
C ILE A 268 11.29 -6.84 -1.97
N SER A 269 12.58 -7.08 -2.23
CA SER A 269 13.02 -8.34 -2.83
C SER A 269 12.74 -9.54 -1.92
N LYS A 270 12.98 -9.45 -0.60
CA LYS A 270 12.71 -10.54 0.35
C LYS A 270 11.21 -10.77 0.57
N ALA A 271 10.40 -9.72 0.56
CA ALA A 271 8.93 -9.85 0.65
C ALA A 271 8.37 -10.53 -0.60
N VAL A 272 8.80 -10.11 -1.80
CA VAL A 272 8.40 -10.74 -3.07
C VAL A 272 8.91 -12.18 -3.15
N PHE A 273 10.15 -12.45 -2.74
CA PHE A 273 10.73 -13.79 -2.73
C PHE A 273 10.05 -14.73 -1.75
N GLY A 274 9.77 -14.26 -0.53
CA GLY A 274 9.02 -15.02 0.47
C GLY A 274 7.62 -15.37 -0.02
N PHE A 275 6.97 -14.45 -0.74
CA PHE A 275 5.68 -14.73 -1.34
C PHE A 275 5.75 -15.80 -2.44
N ILE A 276 6.74 -15.75 -3.34
CA ILE A 276 6.96 -16.78 -4.38
C ILE A 276 7.13 -18.18 -3.78
N VAL A 277 7.92 -18.30 -2.71
CA VAL A 277 8.16 -19.60 -2.05
C VAL A 277 6.86 -20.17 -1.48
N LEU A 278 6.01 -19.31 -0.91
CA LEU A 278 4.74 -19.73 -0.32
C LEU A 278 3.69 -20.06 -1.38
N SER A 279 3.61 -19.30 -2.47
CA SER A 279 2.70 -19.55 -3.59
C SER A 279 3.13 -20.71 -4.50
N GLY A 280 4.41 -21.09 -4.48
CA GLY A 280 4.91 -22.28 -5.21
C GLY A 280 4.57 -23.60 -4.51
N SER A 281 4.31 -23.57 -3.19
CA SER A 281 4.02 -24.75 -2.38
C SER A 281 2.62 -25.32 -2.58
N SER A 282 1.67 -24.55 -3.10
CA SER A 282 0.28 -24.99 -3.34
C SER A 282 0.12 -25.79 -4.64
N ALA A 283 1.08 -25.71 -5.56
CA ALA A 283 1.02 -26.41 -6.85
C ALA A 283 1.43 -27.90 -6.79
N ASP A 284 2.14 -28.33 -5.74
CA ASP A 284 2.73 -29.68 -5.65
C ASP A 284 1.92 -30.68 -4.78
N THR A 285 0.68 -30.34 -4.40
CA THR A 285 -0.18 -31.21 -3.56
C THR A 285 -1.47 -31.70 -4.24
N LEU A 286 -1.47 -31.82 -5.56
CA LEU A 286 -2.50 -32.57 -6.32
C LEU A 286 -1.88 -33.69 -7.16
#